data_AF-A0A5C8SH42-F1
#
_entry.id   AF-A0A5C8SH42-F1
#
_cell.length_a   1.000
_cell.length_b   1.000
_cell.length_c   1.000
_cell.angle_alpha   90.00
_cell.angle_beta   90.00
_cell.angle_gamma   90.00
#
_symmetry.space_group_name_H-M   'P 1'
#
loop_
_entity.id
_entity.type
_entity.pdbx_description
1 polymer ?
#
loop_
_entity_poly.entity_id
_entity_poly.type
_entity_poly.pdbx_seq_one_letter_code
_entity_poly.pdbx_strand_id
1 'polypeptide(L)'
;MSVLKTLKLSNAAPIVTAGDPLARARDKLLGSLADQRAFASAVVAGELYTPPKNLVSRRNEAGERVRVEVSRRMRKGWFEDGTGTVHFAARVGGKPLELAKGKQAVEVGTLDKLPSVIDTLIEAVRAGELDAQIATAAEARGLMMAERRKRKAA
;
A
#
# COMPACT_ATOMS: atom_id res chain seq x y z
N MET A 1 40.47 -13.25 -32.15
CA MET A 1 40.75 -13.01 -30.71
C MET A 1 39.44 -12.88 -29.96
N SER A 2 39.35 -13.38 -28.72
CA SER A 2 38.09 -13.38 -27.96
C SER A 2 37.91 -12.05 -27.22
N VAL A 3 36.83 -11.34 -27.55
CA VAL A 3 36.46 -10.03 -26.99
C VAL A 3 36.16 -10.12 -25.48
N LEU A 4 35.77 -11.30 -24.99
CA LEU A 4 35.53 -11.54 -23.57
C LEU A 4 36.78 -11.33 -22.70
N LYS A 5 37.98 -11.47 -23.27
CA LYS A 5 39.26 -11.30 -22.55
C LYS A 5 39.57 -9.83 -22.21
N THR A 6 38.87 -8.85 -22.79
CA THR A 6 39.06 -7.43 -22.49
C THR A 6 38.25 -6.96 -21.29
N LEU A 7 37.37 -7.81 -20.74
CA LEU A 7 36.51 -7.48 -19.60
C LEU A 7 37.10 -8.04 -18.30
N LYS A 8 37.01 -7.26 -17.21
CA LYS A 8 37.28 -7.75 -15.85
C LYS A 8 36.09 -8.56 -15.37
N LEU A 9 36.22 -9.87 -15.44
CA LEU A 9 35.23 -10.80 -14.90
C LEU A 9 35.30 -10.77 -13.37
N SER A 10 34.13 -10.74 -12.71
CA SER A 10 34.03 -10.75 -11.25
C SER A 10 33.04 -11.81 -10.79
N ASN A 11 33.21 -12.25 -9.54
CA ASN A 11 32.29 -13.18 -8.87
C ASN A 11 31.20 -12.43 -8.08
N ALA A 12 30.95 -11.16 -8.41
CA ALA A 12 29.93 -10.38 -7.74
C ALA A 12 28.54 -10.96 -8.05
N ALA A 13 27.84 -11.41 -7.02
CA ALA A 13 26.43 -11.77 -7.11
C ALA A 13 25.57 -10.54 -6.81
N PRO A 14 24.42 -10.35 -7.48
CA PRO A 14 23.45 -9.33 -7.10
C PRO A 14 23.09 -9.49 -5.62
N ILE A 15 23.15 -8.40 -4.86
CA ILE A 15 22.64 -8.39 -3.48
C ILE A 15 21.13 -8.58 -3.59
N VAL A 16 20.65 -9.77 -3.24
CA VAL A 16 19.23 -10.01 -3.05
C VAL A 16 18.86 -9.42 -1.70
N THR A 17 18.62 -8.11 -1.65
CA THR A 17 17.80 -7.54 -0.59
C THR A 17 16.40 -8.09 -0.81
N ALA A 18 16.13 -9.28 -0.25
CA ALA A 18 14.77 -9.71 -0.01
C ALA A 18 14.19 -8.63 0.93
N GLY A 19 13.58 -7.59 0.34
CA GLY A 19 13.16 -6.41 1.07
C GLY A 19 12.42 -6.85 2.32
N ASP A 20 12.92 -6.41 3.48
CA ASP A 20 12.34 -6.74 4.77
C ASP A 20 10.81 -6.69 4.66
N PRO A 21 10.09 -7.78 5.00
CA PRO A 21 8.63 -7.80 4.95
C PRO A 21 7.99 -6.57 5.58
N LEU A 22 8.58 -6.04 6.67
CA LEU A 22 8.14 -4.80 7.31
C LEU A 22 8.37 -3.59 6.41
N ALA A 23 9.58 -3.39 5.89
CA ALA A 23 9.87 -2.30 4.95
C ALA A 23 8.90 -2.29 3.74
N ARG A 24 8.65 -3.45 3.14
CA ARG A 24 7.68 -3.58 2.03
C ARG A 24 6.24 -3.26 2.46
N ALA A 25 5.86 -3.57 3.69
CA ALA A 25 4.55 -3.23 4.23
C ALA A 25 4.44 -1.73 4.50
N ARG A 26 5.52 -1.11 5.01
CA ARG A 26 5.64 0.34 5.22
C ARG A 26 5.46 1.10 3.91
N ASP A 27 6.20 0.74 2.87
CA ASP A 27 6.12 1.40 1.55
C ASP A 27 4.72 1.33 0.96
N LYS A 28 4.04 0.18 1.10
CA LYS A 28 2.66 0.02 0.65
C LYS A 28 1.68 0.86 1.45
N LEU A 29 1.85 0.95 2.76
CA LEU A 29 1.02 1.80 3.60
C LEU A 29 1.22 3.27 3.23
N LEU A 30 2.47 3.72 3.08
CA LEU A 30 2.80 5.08 2.65
C LEU A 30 2.18 5.43 1.30
N GLY A 31 2.31 4.55 0.30
CA GLY A 31 1.66 4.75 -1.00
C GLY A 31 0.13 4.80 -0.89
N SER A 32 -0.47 3.94 -0.07
CA SER A 32 -1.91 3.98 0.17
C SER A 32 -2.37 5.23 0.92
N LEU A 33 -1.60 5.74 1.87
CA LEU A 33 -1.90 6.98 2.59
C LEU A 33 -1.80 8.18 1.64
N ALA A 34 -0.78 8.24 0.80
CA ALA A 34 -0.64 9.28 -0.21
C ALA A 34 -1.82 9.29 -1.19
N ASP A 35 -2.24 8.12 -1.68
CA ASP A 35 -3.45 7.97 -2.52
C ASP A 35 -4.71 8.50 -1.80
N GLN A 36 -4.88 8.19 -0.51
CA GLN A 36 -6.04 8.63 0.27
C GLN A 36 -6.00 10.13 0.57
N ARG A 37 -4.82 10.70 0.81
CA ARG A 37 -4.63 12.13 0.99
C ARG A 37 -5.03 12.90 -0.26
N ALA A 38 -4.56 12.47 -1.43
CA ALA A 38 -4.91 13.06 -2.72
C ALA A 38 -6.41 12.92 -3.00
N PHE A 39 -6.99 11.75 -2.69
CA PHE A 39 -8.43 11.54 -2.81
C PHE A 39 -9.23 12.48 -1.90
N ALA A 40 -8.87 12.57 -0.62
CA ALA A 40 -9.53 13.47 0.32
C ALA A 40 -9.44 14.92 -0.14
N SER A 41 -8.27 15.36 -0.60
CA SER A 41 -8.04 16.73 -1.08
C SER A 41 -8.93 17.08 -2.27
N ALA A 42 -9.02 16.18 -3.26
CA ALA A 42 -9.90 16.36 -4.41
C ALA A 42 -11.39 16.43 -3.99
N VAL A 43 -11.83 15.56 -3.06
CA VAL A 43 -13.21 15.60 -2.58
C VAL A 43 -13.52 16.90 -1.84
N VAL A 44 -12.59 17.40 -1.02
CA VAL A 44 -12.73 18.70 -0.34
C VAL A 44 -12.82 19.85 -1.35
N ALA A 45 -12.07 19.78 -2.45
CA ALA A 45 -12.12 20.75 -3.55
C ALA A 45 -13.37 20.61 -4.44
N GLY A 46 -14.21 19.58 -4.24
CA GLY A 46 -15.35 19.29 -5.11
C GLY A 46 -14.97 18.66 -6.46
N GLU A 47 -13.76 18.10 -6.57
CA GLU A 47 -13.21 17.51 -7.78
C GLU A 47 -13.31 15.97 -7.79
N LEU A 48 -13.26 15.40 -9.00
CA LEU A 48 -13.19 13.95 -9.18
C LEU A 48 -11.76 13.45 -9.09
N TYR A 49 -11.47 12.61 -8.10
CA TYR A 49 -10.18 11.95 -7.99
C TYR A 49 -10.09 10.70 -8.89
N THR A 50 -9.15 10.71 -9.84
CA THR A 50 -8.78 9.53 -10.61
C THR A 50 -7.43 9.01 -10.10
N PRO A 51 -7.37 7.84 -9.43
CA PRO A 51 -6.11 7.31 -8.94
C PRO A 51 -5.18 6.92 -10.09
N PRO A 52 -3.86 6.95 -9.88
CA PRO A 52 -2.88 6.51 -10.88
C PRO A 52 -3.16 5.10 -11.37
N LYS A 53 -2.98 4.87 -12.67
CA LYS A 53 -3.12 3.52 -13.25
C LYS A 53 -2.01 2.61 -12.74
N ASN A 54 -2.34 1.34 -12.55
CA ASN A 54 -1.36 0.32 -12.18
C ASN A 54 -0.82 -0.37 -13.43
N LEU A 55 0.48 -0.67 -13.44
CA LEU A 55 1.07 -1.57 -14.43
C LEU A 55 0.87 -3.01 -13.97
N VAL A 56 0.17 -3.80 -14.79
CA VAL A 56 0.00 -5.25 -14.56
C VAL A 56 0.57 -6.03 -15.74
N SER A 57 1.19 -7.17 -15.44
CA SER A 57 1.63 -8.10 -16.49
C SER A 57 0.44 -8.92 -16.98
N ARG A 58 0.15 -8.85 -18.28
CA ARG A 58 -0.84 -9.70 -18.95
C ARG A 58 -0.18 -10.46 -20.10
N ARG A 59 -0.81 -11.54 -20.54
CA ARG A 59 -0.40 -12.27 -21.74
C ARG A 59 -1.12 -11.67 -22.95
N ASN A 60 -0.39 -11.31 -23.99
CA ASN A 60 -1.00 -10.87 -25.26
C ASN A 60 -1.48 -12.08 -26.08
N GLU A 61 -2.13 -11.81 -27.22
CA GLU A 61 -2.62 -12.85 -28.14
C GLU A 61 -1.50 -13.76 -28.67
N ALA A 62 -0.27 -13.23 -28.78
CA ALA A 62 0.93 -13.97 -29.17
C ALA A 62 1.54 -14.82 -28.04
N GLY A 63 0.96 -14.81 -26.83
CA GLY A 63 1.45 -15.59 -25.69
C GLY A 63 2.55 -14.92 -24.86
N GLU A 64 2.96 -13.71 -25.20
CA GLU A 64 4.04 -12.96 -24.55
C GLU A 64 3.55 -12.17 -23.32
N ARG A 65 4.43 -11.98 -22.34
CA ARG A 65 4.12 -11.19 -21.14
C ARG A 65 4.38 -9.70 -21.41
N VAL A 66 3.30 -8.93 -21.53
CA VAL A 66 3.34 -7.47 -21.70
C VAL A 66 2.93 -6.75 -20.42
N ARG A 67 3.51 -5.57 -20.16
CA ARG A 67 3.01 -4.66 -19.11
C ARG A 67 1.96 -3.76 -19.71
N VAL A 68 0.78 -3.73 -19.10
CA VAL A 68 -0.32 -2.87 -19.51
C VAL A 68 -0.78 -2.00 -18.36
N GLU A 69 -1.12 -0.75 -18.66
CA GLU A 69 -1.77 0.14 -17.70
C GLU A 69 -3.22 -0.26 -17.49
N VAL A 70 -3.61 -0.43 -16.25
CA VAL A 70 -4.99 -0.77 -15.87
C VAL A 70 -5.47 0.23 -14.86
N SER A 71 -6.62 0.84 -15.15
CA SER A 71 -7.33 1.70 -14.22
C SER A 71 -7.64 0.94 -12.94
N ARG A 72 -7.29 1.53 -11.79
CA ARG A 72 -7.64 0.99 -10.48
C ARG A 72 -8.76 1.83 -9.87
N ARG A 73 -9.62 1.19 -9.10
CA ARG A 73 -10.59 1.91 -8.25
C ARG A 73 -9.97 2.13 -6.88
N MET A 74 -10.05 3.36 -6.37
CA MET A 74 -9.69 3.64 -4.99
C MET A 74 -10.96 3.64 -4.11
N ARG A 75 -10.99 2.78 -3.09
CA ARG A 75 -12.04 2.81 -2.07
C ARG A 75 -11.79 4.00 -1.13
N LYS A 76 -12.85 4.73 -0.77
CA LYS A 76 -12.79 5.77 0.28
C LYS A 76 -12.29 5.15 1.59
N GLY A 77 -11.25 5.73 2.15
CA GLY A 77 -10.61 5.27 3.38
C GLY A 77 -11.32 5.74 4.65
N TRP A 78 -12.13 6.79 4.53
CA TRP A 78 -12.89 7.44 5.58
C TRP A 78 -14.39 7.15 5.50
N PHE A 79 -15.09 7.46 6.59
CA PHE A 79 -16.54 7.34 6.75
C PHE A 79 -17.02 8.36 7.79
N GLU A 80 -18.33 8.61 7.84
CA GLU A 80 -18.97 9.40 8.89
C GLU A 80 -19.67 8.45 9.87
N ASP A 81 -19.68 8.81 11.15
CA ASP A 81 -20.48 8.12 12.16
C ASP A 81 -21.93 8.66 12.21
N GLY A 82 -22.72 8.15 13.17
CA GLY A 82 -24.12 8.57 13.33
C GLY A 82 -24.32 10.03 13.75
N THR A 83 -23.24 10.73 14.14
CA THR A 83 -23.26 12.16 14.48
C THR A 83 -22.73 13.04 13.35
N GLY A 84 -22.29 12.45 12.23
CA GLY A 84 -21.67 13.16 11.11
C GLY A 84 -20.18 13.43 11.30
N THR A 85 -19.56 12.85 12.33
CA THR A 85 -18.11 13.00 12.57
C THR A 85 -17.34 12.10 11.62
N VAL A 86 -16.35 12.66 10.92
CA VAL A 86 -15.49 11.93 9.99
C VAL A 86 -14.44 11.12 10.74
N HIS A 87 -14.26 9.87 10.32
CA HIS A 87 -13.27 8.93 10.83
C HIS A 87 -12.45 8.36 9.67
N PHE A 88 -11.14 8.16 9.88
CA PHE A 88 -10.24 7.58 8.88
C PHE A 88 -9.65 6.24 9.33
N ALA A 89 -9.77 5.21 8.50
CA ALA A 89 -9.15 3.91 8.74
C ALA A 89 -8.01 3.65 7.75
N ALA A 90 -6.77 3.77 8.21
CA ALA A 90 -5.59 3.32 7.49
C ALA A 90 -5.66 1.81 7.24
N ARG A 91 -5.20 1.32 6.08
CA ARG A 91 -5.33 -0.09 5.70
C ARG A 91 -4.03 -0.69 5.23
N VAL A 92 -3.65 -1.81 5.85
CA VAL A 92 -2.54 -2.64 5.39
C VAL A 92 -3.13 -3.87 4.70
N GLY A 93 -2.89 -3.99 3.40
CA GLY A 93 -3.38 -5.11 2.62
C GLY A 93 -4.90 -5.30 2.67
N GLY A 94 -5.64 -4.19 2.66
CA GLY A 94 -7.11 -4.18 2.59
C GLY A 94 -7.84 -4.34 3.91
N LYS A 95 -7.15 -4.63 5.02
CA LYS A 95 -7.74 -4.63 6.37
C LYS A 95 -7.40 -3.33 7.11
N PRO A 96 -8.32 -2.77 7.93
CA PRO A 96 -8.00 -1.66 8.82
C PRO A 96 -6.82 -2.01 9.73
N LEU A 97 -5.91 -1.06 9.89
CA LEU A 97 -4.80 -1.15 10.82
C LEU A 97 -5.30 -0.81 12.22
N GLU A 98 -5.04 -1.67 13.19
CA GLU A 98 -5.33 -1.39 14.59
C GLU A 98 -4.21 -0.51 15.15
N LEU A 99 -4.55 0.73 15.52
CA LEU A 99 -3.61 1.74 16.00
C LEU A 99 -3.36 1.60 17.51
N ALA A 100 -4.42 1.24 18.23
CA ALA A 100 -4.42 0.88 19.64
C ALA A 100 -5.48 -0.21 19.86
N LYS A 101 -5.46 -0.87 21.03
CA LYS A 101 -6.38 -1.99 21.33
C LYS A 101 -7.85 -1.61 21.08
N GLY A 102 -8.49 -2.31 20.14
CA GLY A 102 -9.87 -2.09 19.71
C GLY A 102 -10.11 -0.83 18.86
N LYS A 103 -9.07 -0.07 18.50
CA LYS A 103 -9.16 1.20 17.78
C LYS A 103 -8.51 1.09 16.40
N GLN A 104 -9.34 1.06 15.36
CA GLN A 104 -8.92 0.90 13.96
C GLN A 104 -9.15 2.14 13.08
N ALA A 105 -9.60 3.23 13.68
CA ALA A 105 -9.84 4.49 13.01
C ALA A 105 -9.37 5.67 13.87
N VAL A 106 -8.94 6.73 13.20
CA VAL A 106 -8.64 8.04 13.79
C VAL A 106 -9.86 8.93 13.60
N GLU A 107 -10.32 9.56 14.67
CA GLU A 107 -11.33 10.61 14.59
C GLU A 107 -10.71 11.87 13.96
N VAL A 108 -11.38 12.41 12.95
CA VAL A 108 -10.90 13.54 12.15
C VAL A 108 -11.73 14.80 12.45
N GLY A 109 -12.99 14.63 12.83
CA GLY A 109 -13.94 15.72 12.94
C GLY A 109 -14.62 15.97 11.59
N THR A 110 -14.04 16.85 10.78
CA THR A 110 -14.62 17.29 9.50
C THR A 110 -13.76 16.87 8.32
N LEU A 111 -14.37 16.73 7.15
CA LEU A 111 -13.69 16.17 5.97
C LEU A 111 -12.51 17.02 5.48
N ASP A 112 -12.57 18.34 5.66
CA ASP A 112 -11.49 19.29 5.31
C ASP A 112 -10.21 19.06 6.12
N LYS A 113 -10.31 18.49 7.33
CA LYS A 113 -9.16 18.16 8.19
C LYS A 113 -8.48 16.85 7.80
N LEU A 114 -9.16 16.00 7.02
CA LEU A 114 -8.69 14.66 6.70
C LEU A 114 -7.30 14.62 6.02
N PRO A 115 -6.98 15.47 5.01
CA PRO A 115 -5.66 15.47 4.40
C PRO A 115 -4.53 15.71 5.42
N SER A 116 -4.73 16.63 6.35
CA SER A 116 -3.75 16.96 7.41
C SER A 116 -3.54 15.79 8.38
N VAL A 117 -4.63 15.15 8.82
CA VAL A 117 -4.54 13.93 9.66
C VAL A 117 -3.78 12.80 8.94
N ILE A 118 -3.98 12.65 7.63
CA ILE A 118 -3.24 11.66 6.84
C ILE A 118 -1.74 12.02 6.74
N ASP A 119 -1.39 13.30 6.63
CA ASP A 119 0.02 13.74 6.67
C ASP A 119 0.70 13.37 7.99
N THR A 120 0.02 13.57 9.13
CA THR A 120 0.53 13.13 10.44
C THR A 120 0.73 11.61 10.49
N LEU A 121 -0.19 10.82 9.93
CA LEU A 121 -0.02 9.37 9.84
C LEU A 121 1.16 8.98 8.93
N ILE A 122 1.39 9.70 7.83
CA ILE A 122 2.55 9.47 6.95
C ILE A 122 3.85 9.72 7.70
N GLU A 123 3.93 10.80 8.49
CA GLU A 123 5.08 11.12 9.33
C GLU A 123 5.34 10.04 10.38
N ALA A 124 4.30 9.62 11.11
CA ALA A 124 4.41 8.53 12.10
C ALA A 124 4.91 7.22 11.47
N VAL A 125 4.44 6.88 10.27
CA VAL A 125 4.91 5.68 9.53
C VAL A 125 6.37 5.84 9.09
N ARG A 126 6.79 7.03 8.65
CA ARG A 126 8.19 7.30 8.27
C ARG A 126 9.12 7.26 9.47
N ALA A 127 8.66 7.73 10.63
CA ALA A 127 9.39 7.67 11.90
C ALA A 127 9.44 6.25 12.50
N GLY A 128 8.68 5.29 11.95
CA GLY A 128 8.64 3.91 12.44
C GLY A 128 7.73 3.71 13.66
N GLU A 129 6.94 4.71 14.05
CA GLU A 129 6.08 4.64 15.24
C GLU A 129 4.98 3.58 15.13
N LEU A 130 4.58 3.23 13.90
CA LEU A 130 3.55 2.22 13.61
C LEU A 130 4.13 0.85 13.21
N ASP A 131 5.43 0.63 13.34
CA ASP A 131 6.09 -0.59 12.84
C ASP A 131 5.53 -1.87 13.47
N ALA A 132 5.24 -1.86 14.77
CA ALA A 132 4.68 -3.03 15.47
C ALA A 132 3.29 -3.40 14.93
N GLN A 133 2.43 -2.41 14.70
CA GLN A 133 1.11 -2.56 14.13
C GLN A 133 1.19 -3.04 12.67
N ILE A 134 2.11 -2.46 11.89
CA ILE A 134 2.32 -2.82 10.48
C ILE A 134 2.82 -4.27 10.36
N ALA A 135 3.80 -4.67 11.18
CA ALA A 135 4.34 -6.03 11.20
C ALA A 135 3.24 -7.05 11.49
N THR A 136 2.45 -6.82 12.54
CA THR A 136 1.31 -7.67 12.93
C THR A 136 0.30 -7.79 11.79
N ALA A 137 -0.06 -6.68 11.15
CA ALA A 137 -1.01 -6.69 10.03
C ALA A 137 -0.45 -7.40 8.78
N ALA A 138 0.84 -7.25 8.51
CA ALA A 138 1.52 -7.91 7.40
C ALA A 138 1.60 -9.43 7.58
N GLU A 139 1.90 -9.89 8.79
CA GLU A 139 1.92 -11.31 9.16
C GLU A 139 0.52 -11.93 9.02
N ALA A 140 -0.50 -11.31 9.60
CA ALA A 140 -1.89 -11.77 9.52
C ALA A 140 -2.37 -11.90 8.06
N ARG A 141 -1.92 -10.99 7.18
CA ARG A 141 -2.18 -11.10 5.73
C ARG A 141 -1.41 -12.26 5.11
N GLY A 142 -0.13 -12.44 5.46
CA GLY A 142 0.69 -13.55 4.97
C GLY A 142 0.03 -14.90 5.25
N LEU A 143 -0.43 -15.11 6.48
CA LEU A 143 -1.15 -16.30 6.91
C LEU A 143 -2.45 -16.52 6.11
N MET A 144 -3.27 -15.48 5.97
CA MET A 144 -4.51 -15.55 5.18
C MET A 144 -4.26 -15.89 3.70
N MET A 145 -3.18 -15.37 3.11
CA MET A 145 -2.82 -15.69 1.73
C MET A 145 -2.32 -17.12 1.58
N ALA A 146 -1.57 -17.64 2.55
CA ALA A 146 -1.13 -19.03 2.57
C ALA A 146 -2.32 -20.00 2.65
N GLU A 147 -3.30 -19.72 3.52
CA GLU A 147 -4.53 -20.50 3.64
C GLU A 147 -5.36 -20.51 2.34
N ARG A 148 -5.54 -19.33 1.72
CA ARG A 148 -6.21 -19.21 0.41
C ARG A 148 -5.53 -20.03 -0.68
N ARG A 149 -4.19 -20.10 -0.68
CA ARG A 149 -3.43 -20.92 -1.64
C ARG A 149 -3.66 -22.40 -1.41
N LYS A 150 -3.65 -22.85 -0.15
CA LYS A 150 -3.95 -24.25 0.22
C LYS A 150 -5.34 -24.67 -0.25
N ARG A 151 -6.37 -23.87 0.03
CA ARG A 151 -7.75 -24.15 -0.40
C ARG A 151 -7.94 -24.19 -1.91
N LYS A 152 -7.14 -23.44 -2.68
CA LYS A 152 -7.19 -23.46 -4.15
C LYS A 152 -6.47 -24.68 -4.76
N ALA A 153 -5.54 -25.29 -4.01
CA ALA A 153 -4.77 -26.44 -4.45
C ALA A 153 -5.42 -27.79 -4.07
N ALA A 154 -6.37 -27.78 -3.14
CA ALA A 154 -7.25 -28.90 -2.80
C ALA A 154 -8.49 -28.89 -3.69
#